data_AF-A0A1I8J0W6-F1
#
_entry.id   AF-A0A1I8J0W6-F1
#
_cell.length_a   1.000
_cell.length_b   1.000
_cell.length_c   1.000
_cell.angle_alpha   90.00
_cell.angle_beta   90.00
_cell.angle_gamma   90.00
#
_symmetry.space_group_name_H-M   'P 1'
#
loop_
_entity.id
_entity.type
_entity.pdbx_description
1 polymer ?
#
loop_
_entity_poly.entity_id
_entity_poly.type
_entity_poly.pdbx_seq_one_letter_code
_entity_poly.pdbx_strand_id
1 'polypeptide(L)'
;YYKANTVKGCLDPNSRNFDPIANTAGQCEAPGTNFSFAGVYQQCWESNPRAGFNLCSGAGSGVLLNPITGGTRCPVGYEPVKLLSTVGRNSKRCWKTKHCTSWFIWCVHHEERTQCVDSYTVLTAYWCTARRTSKLISNPGMFYAGAYAADGRFLNDITQSKECPEHFRPYKVGRDIYLCLSMDLSRASRGRIPFAGFFSCDSGNPLSETSGGLDAPKHCPKEFSQVTLDTVDGCAIMQCVKGRSGLAQIQVRRPPFEEPDYELVEHPVT
;
A
#
# COMPACT_ATOMS: atom_id res chain seq x y z
N TYR A 1 6.84 -12.65 -13.03
CA TYR A 1 7.08 -11.88 -14.27
C TYR A 1 5.79 -11.61 -15.04
N TYR A 2 5.19 -12.59 -15.72
CA TYR A 2 4.00 -12.36 -16.57
C TYR A 2 2.83 -11.72 -15.81
N LYS A 3 2.49 -12.24 -14.62
CA LYS A 3 1.43 -11.66 -13.76
C LYS A 3 1.67 -10.18 -13.44
N ALA A 4 2.90 -9.81 -13.08
CA ALA A 4 3.26 -8.43 -12.74
C ALA A 4 3.16 -7.46 -13.95
N ASN A 5 3.35 -7.99 -15.16
CA ASN A 5 3.27 -7.23 -16.41
C ASN A 5 1.93 -7.43 -17.15
N THR A 6 0.95 -8.07 -16.52
CA THR A 6 -0.38 -8.24 -17.10
C THR A 6 -1.21 -6.98 -16.84
N VAL A 7 -1.71 -6.40 -17.92
CA VAL A 7 -2.61 -5.23 -17.90
C VAL A 7 -3.91 -5.66 -18.54
N LYS A 8 -4.94 -5.83 -17.72
CA LYS A 8 -6.25 -6.26 -18.19
C LYS A 8 -7.13 -5.05 -18.47
N GLY A 9 -7.61 -4.90 -19.71
CA GLY A 9 -8.41 -3.76 -20.16
C GLY A 9 -9.04 -4.00 -21.52
N CYS A 10 -9.81 -3.05 -22.04
CA CYS A 10 -10.49 -3.20 -23.33
C CYS A 10 -9.50 -3.13 -24.50
N LEU A 11 -9.51 -4.14 -25.37
CA LEU A 11 -8.65 -4.23 -26.55
C LEU A 11 -9.34 -3.78 -27.86
N ASP A 12 -10.63 -3.43 -27.83
CA ASP A 12 -11.37 -2.98 -29.01
C ASP A 12 -11.13 -1.48 -29.27
N PRO A 13 -10.42 -1.09 -30.35
CA PRO A 13 -10.11 0.31 -30.65
C PRO A 13 -11.33 1.16 -30.99
N ASN A 14 -12.48 0.53 -31.32
CA ASN A 14 -13.73 1.24 -31.62
C ASN A 14 -14.56 1.48 -30.35
N SER A 15 -14.20 0.86 -29.22
CA SER A 15 -14.89 1.09 -27.97
C SER A 15 -14.50 2.45 -27.37
N ARG A 16 -15.50 3.15 -26.79
CA ARG A 16 -15.27 4.34 -25.96
C ARG A 16 -14.38 4.08 -24.75
N ASN A 17 -14.26 2.82 -24.34
CA ASN A 17 -13.45 2.38 -23.20
C ASN A 17 -12.16 1.67 -23.64
N PHE A 18 -11.74 1.81 -24.91
CA PHE A 18 -10.46 1.27 -25.38
C PHE A 18 -9.30 1.69 -24.47
N ASP A 19 -8.49 0.72 -24.07
CA ASP A 19 -7.32 0.96 -23.25
C ASP A 19 -6.02 0.70 -24.03
N PRO A 20 -5.27 1.74 -24.41
CA PRO A 20 -4.07 1.59 -25.24
C PRO A 20 -2.91 0.88 -24.53
N ILE A 21 -2.97 0.70 -23.21
CA ILE A 21 -1.93 -0.01 -22.43
C ILE A 21 -2.32 -1.45 -22.08
N ALA A 22 -3.53 -1.88 -22.39
CA ALA A 22 -3.98 -3.23 -22.10
C ALA A 22 -3.31 -4.26 -23.02
N ASN A 23 -2.85 -5.36 -22.44
CA ASN A 23 -2.27 -6.50 -23.17
C ASN A 23 -3.06 -7.80 -22.98
N THR A 24 -4.11 -7.76 -22.16
CA THR A 24 -5.01 -8.90 -21.88
C THR A 24 -6.45 -8.44 -21.93
N ALA A 25 -7.34 -9.23 -22.54
CA ALA A 25 -8.73 -8.87 -22.74
C ALA A 25 -9.47 -8.59 -21.42
N GLY A 26 -10.11 -7.42 -21.36
CA GLY A 26 -11.00 -6.94 -20.32
C GLY A 26 -12.38 -6.54 -20.88
N GLN A 27 -13.15 -5.76 -20.12
CA GLN A 27 -14.48 -5.32 -20.54
C GLN A 27 -14.44 -4.03 -21.36
N CYS A 28 -15.21 -3.98 -22.45
CA CYS A 28 -15.30 -2.84 -23.38
C CYS A 28 -16.61 -2.05 -23.27
N GLU A 29 -17.65 -2.60 -22.66
CA GLU A 29 -18.96 -1.94 -22.51
C GLU A 29 -19.23 -1.57 -21.06
N ALA A 30 -19.50 -0.29 -20.77
CA ALA A 30 -20.05 0.09 -19.47
C ALA A 30 -20.58 1.54 -19.39
N PRO A 31 -21.28 1.87 -18.28
CA PRO A 31 -21.73 3.22 -17.96
C PRO A 31 -20.63 4.03 -17.23
N GLY A 32 -20.52 5.32 -17.56
CA GLY A 32 -19.53 6.23 -16.98
C GLY A 32 -19.79 6.58 -15.51
N THR A 33 -19.23 5.79 -14.58
CA THR A 33 -19.28 6.05 -13.14
C THR A 33 -18.00 6.73 -12.66
N ASN A 34 -18.15 7.88 -11.98
CA ASN A 34 -17.05 8.53 -11.26
C ASN A 34 -17.02 8.04 -9.81
N PHE A 35 -15.92 7.41 -9.42
CA PHE A 35 -15.69 7.00 -8.04
C PHE A 35 -15.00 8.12 -7.24
N SER A 36 -15.28 8.16 -5.94
CA SER A 36 -14.64 9.08 -5.02
C SER A 36 -13.75 8.33 -4.03
N PHE A 37 -12.57 8.89 -3.80
CA PHE A 37 -11.49 8.33 -3.02
C PHE A 37 -11.04 9.39 -2.01
N ALA A 38 -10.93 9.06 -0.72
CA ALA A 38 -10.61 10.03 0.33
C ALA A 38 -9.22 9.83 0.96
N GLY A 39 -8.25 9.42 0.15
CA GLY A 39 -6.89 9.27 0.60
C GLY A 39 -6.60 7.94 1.30
N VAL A 40 -5.45 7.90 1.94
CA VAL A 40 -4.92 6.73 2.65
C VAL A 40 -4.49 7.09 4.07
N TYR A 41 -4.41 6.08 4.93
CA TYR A 41 -3.77 6.18 6.23
C TYR A 41 -3.08 4.86 6.57
N GLN A 42 -2.19 4.88 7.56
CA GLN A 42 -1.46 3.69 8.01
C GLN A 42 -1.39 3.67 9.52
N GLN A 43 -1.68 2.49 10.07
CA GLN A 43 -1.53 2.19 11.50
C GLN A 43 -0.24 1.39 11.73
N CYS A 44 0.31 1.52 12.93
CA CYS A 44 1.50 0.81 13.38
C CYS A 44 1.14 0.03 14.66
N TRP A 45 1.51 -1.25 14.69
CA TRP A 45 1.34 -2.14 15.83
C TRP A 45 2.69 -2.75 16.23
N GLU A 46 2.99 -2.90 17.52
CA GLU A 46 4.21 -3.55 18.00
C GLU A 46 3.92 -5.01 18.39
N SER A 47 4.77 -5.95 17.97
CA SER A 47 4.64 -7.36 18.36
C SER A 47 4.90 -7.58 19.85
N ASN A 48 5.76 -6.75 20.46
CA ASN A 48 6.04 -6.80 21.89
C ASN A 48 6.03 -5.40 22.54
N PRO A 49 4.83 -4.81 22.78
CA PRO A 49 4.72 -3.48 23.38
C PRO A 49 5.29 -3.40 24.81
N ARG A 50 5.28 -4.53 25.53
CA ARG A 50 5.78 -4.62 26.93
C ARG A 50 7.29 -4.50 27.02
N ALA A 51 8.02 -4.76 25.94
CA ALA A 51 9.46 -4.61 25.90
C ALA A 51 9.91 -3.14 25.88
N GLY A 52 8.98 -2.19 25.71
CA GLY A 52 9.25 -0.76 25.84
C GLY A 52 10.20 -0.21 24.77
N PHE A 53 10.14 -0.78 23.56
CA PHE A 53 10.88 -0.24 22.41
C PHE A 53 10.21 1.00 21.82
N ASN A 54 8.88 1.14 21.95
CA ASN A 54 8.10 2.26 21.44
C ASN A 54 8.37 2.52 19.94
N LEU A 55 8.52 1.45 19.16
CA LEU A 55 8.83 1.51 17.73
C LEU A 55 7.76 2.25 16.91
N CYS A 56 6.52 2.28 17.39
CA CYS A 56 5.42 3.02 16.76
C CYS A 56 5.31 4.49 17.21
N SER A 57 6.21 4.96 18.07
CA SER A 57 6.25 6.35 18.53
C SER A 57 7.26 7.20 17.74
N GLY A 58 6.95 8.49 17.57
CA GLY A 58 7.88 9.47 17.02
C GLY A 58 8.03 9.45 15.49
N ALA A 59 9.00 10.23 15.01
CA ALA A 59 9.24 10.39 13.59
C ALA A 59 9.70 9.08 12.93
N GLY A 60 9.06 8.74 11.81
CA GLY A 60 9.36 7.53 11.05
C GLY A 60 8.80 6.23 11.63
N SER A 61 7.91 6.28 12.62
CA SER A 61 7.17 5.11 13.13
C SER A 61 6.39 4.33 12.05
N GLY A 62 6.21 4.93 10.87
CA GLY A 62 5.40 4.39 9.79
C GLY A 62 3.91 4.71 9.97
N VAL A 63 3.51 5.43 11.01
CA VAL A 63 2.14 5.95 11.12
C VAL A 63 1.92 7.00 10.04
N LEU A 64 0.85 6.83 9.26
CA LEU A 64 0.40 7.81 8.27
C LEU A 64 -1.00 8.28 8.63
N LEU A 65 -1.17 9.58 8.77
CA LEU A 65 -2.47 10.20 9.03
C LEU A 65 -3.18 10.49 7.71
N ASN A 66 -4.50 10.26 7.67
CA ASN A 66 -5.31 10.66 6.54
C ASN A 66 -5.29 12.21 6.44
N PRO A 67 -4.96 12.80 5.27
CA PRO A 67 -4.83 14.26 5.13
C PRO A 67 -6.11 15.04 5.38
N ILE A 68 -7.27 14.41 5.18
CA ILE A 68 -8.58 15.05 5.37
C ILE A 68 -8.97 15.04 6.86
N THR A 69 -8.70 13.95 7.58
CA THR A 69 -9.16 13.80 8.98
C THR A 69 -8.08 14.13 10.01
N GLY A 70 -6.81 14.22 9.61
CA GLY A 70 -5.67 14.34 10.52
C GLY A 70 -5.48 13.13 11.43
N GLY A 71 -6.11 11.99 11.14
CA GLY A 71 -6.08 10.78 11.98
C GLY A 71 -5.94 9.49 11.17
N THR A 72 -5.80 8.36 11.85
CA THR A 72 -5.75 7.01 11.23
C THR A 72 -7.15 6.47 10.95
N ARG A 73 -8.00 7.29 10.32
CA ARG A 73 -9.40 6.98 10.00
C ARG A 73 -9.87 7.67 8.73
N CYS A 74 -10.84 7.06 8.06
CA CYS A 74 -11.52 7.67 6.93
C CYS A 74 -12.47 8.81 7.36
N PRO A 75 -12.70 9.80 6.48
CA PRO A 75 -13.69 10.84 6.73
C PRO A 75 -15.11 10.29 6.72
N VAL A 76 -16.05 11.07 7.27
CA VAL A 76 -17.48 10.73 7.30
C VAL A 76 -17.99 10.52 5.87
N GLY A 77 -18.78 9.45 5.67
CA GLY A 77 -19.28 9.04 4.34
C GLY A 77 -18.34 8.09 3.58
N TYR A 78 -17.11 7.90 4.08
CA TYR A 78 -16.17 6.92 3.53
C TYR A 78 -16.01 5.72 4.46
N GLU A 79 -15.51 4.62 3.91
CA GLU A 79 -15.17 3.40 4.64
C GLU A 79 -13.72 2.97 4.35
N PRO A 80 -13.03 2.40 5.34
CA PRO A 80 -11.65 1.93 5.17
C PRO A 80 -11.63 0.56 4.48
N VAL A 81 -10.69 0.40 3.55
CA VAL A 81 -10.38 -0.88 2.92
C VAL A 81 -8.89 -1.15 3.14
N LYS A 82 -8.55 -2.29 3.72
CA LYS A 82 -7.15 -2.69 3.96
C LYS A 82 -6.43 -2.80 2.62
N LEU A 83 -5.35 -2.05 2.44
CA LEU A 83 -4.53 -2.06 1.23
C LEU A 83 -3.45 -3.14 1.32
N LEU A 84 -2.63 -3.07 2.37
CA LEU A 84 -1.52 -3.99 2.62
C LEU A 84 -1.22 -4.05 4.13
N SER A 85 -0.55 -5.11 4.55
CA SER A 85 0.08 -5.22 5.86
C SER A 85 1.51 -5.72 5.68
N THR A 86 2.47 -5.13 6.37
CA THR A 86 3.88 -5.47 6.20
C THR A 86 4.67 -5.25 7.48
N VAL A 87 5.78 -5.97 7.64
CA VAL A 87 6.69 -5.78 8.78
C VAL A 87 7.49 -4.49 8.55
N GLY A 88 7.52 -3.64 9.57
CA GLY A 88 8.24 -2.37 9.59
C GLY A 88 9.59 -2.49 10.29
N ARG A 89 9.78 -1.71 11.35
CA ARG A 89 11.03 -1.66 12.13
C ARG A 89 11.12 -2.88 13.03
N ASN A 90 12.32 -3.43 13.20
CA ASN A 90 12.64 -4.41 14.24
C ASN A 90 13.65 -3.84 15.24
N SER A 91 13.67 -4.40 16.44
CA SER A 91 14.63 -4.07 17.47
C SER A 91 14.83 -5.25 18.41
N LYS A 92 16.06 -5.37 18.92
CA LYS A 92 16.51 -6.43 19.81
C LYS A 92 17.24 -5.82 20.99
N ARG A 93 16.91 -6.27 22.20
CA ARG A 93 17.60 -5.89 23.44
C ARG A 93 17.99 -7.14 24.18
N CYS A 94 19.27 -7.25 24.53
CA CYS A 94 19.77 -8.35 25.33
C CYS A 94 20.32 -7.83 26.66
N TRP A 95 20.13 -8.60 27.73
CA TRP A 95 20.73 -8.33 29.03
C TRP A 95 21.29 -9.62 29.62
N LYS A 96 22.30 -9.48 30.48
CA LYS A 96 22.88 -10.60 31.21
C LYS A 96 22.16 -10.76 32.55
N THR A 97 21.77 -11.98 32.84
CA THR A 97 21.24 -12.39 34.15
C THR A 97 22.26 -13.29 34.82
N LYS A 98 22.54 -13.04 36.10
CA LYS A 98 23.40 -13.89 36.92
C LYS A 98 22.50 -14.77 37.78
N HIS A 99 22.56 -16.07 37.55
CA HIS A 99 21.92 -17.04 38.42
C HIS A 99 22.97 -17.60 39.38
N CYS A 100 22.61 -17.63 40.67
CA CYS A 100 23.37 -18.35 41.68
C CYS A 100 22.54 -19.53 42.16
N THR A 101 23.12 -20.72 42.10
CA THR A 101 22.59 -21.91 42.77
C THR A 101 23.36 -22.09 44.08
N SER A 102 22.65 -21.96 45.21
CA SER A 102 23.24 -22.03 46.55
C SER A 102 22.93 -23.36 47.22
N TRP A 103 23.90 -23.95 47.90
CA TRP A 103 23.67 -25.02 48.86
C TRP A 103 23.95 -24.50 50.27
N PHE A 104 22.92 -24.53 51.10
CA PHE A 104 22.87 -24.01 52.46
C PHE A 104 23.02 -22.48 52.61
N ILE A 105 24.19 -21.87 52.37
CA ILE A 105 24.39 -20.41 52.53
C ILE A 105 25.40 -19.84 51.50
N TRP A 106 26.12 -20.69 50.76
CA TRP A 106 27.16 -20.25 49.82
C TRP A 106 26.73 -20.43 48.36
N CYS A 107 26.88 -19.37 47.57
CA CYS A 107 26.79 -19.43 46.10
C CYS A 107 27.96 -20.25 45.56
N VAL A 108 27.70 -21.48 45.11
CA VAL A 108 28.73 -22.40 44.58
C VAL A 108 28.89 -22.26 43.07
N HIS A 109 27.80 -21.97 42.36
CA HIS A 109 27.80 -21.82 40.90
C HIS A 109 27.28 -20.45 40.48
N HIS A 110 28.04 -19.77 39.62
CA HIS A 110 27.60 -18.60 38.89
C HIS A 110 27.34 -18.98 37.44
N GLU A 111 26.09 -18.95 37.02
CA GLU A 111 25.71 -19.10 35.62
C GLU A 111 25.34 -17.72 35.05
N GLU A 112 26.10 -17.24 34.06
CA GLU A 112 25.72 -16.07 33.27
C GLU A 112 24.81 -16.53 32.13
N ARG A 113 23.56 -16.10 32.15
CA ARG A 113 22.60 -16.34 31.08
C ARG A 113 22.28 -15.04 30.37
N THR A 114 22.50 -14.99 29.06
CA THR A 114 22.05 -13.89 28.21
C THR A 114 20.58 -14.10 27.86
N GLN A 115 19.74 -13.13 28.18
CA GLN A 115 18.35 -13.10 27.78
C GLN A 115 18.18 -12.00 26.74
N CYS A 116 17.52 -12.31 25.63
CA CYS A 116 17.21 -11.35 24.57
C CYS A 116 15.71 -11.24 24.39
N VAL A 117 15.25 -10.03 24.10
CA VAL A 117 13.88 -9.75 23.70
C VAL A 117 13.90 -8.98 22.40
N ASP A 118 13.08 -9.46 21.48
CA ASP A 118 12.88 -8.89 20.16
C ASP A 118 11.48 -8.26 20.08
N SER A 119 11.36 -7.22 19.27
CA SER A 119 10.10 -6.58 18.91
C SER A 119 10.18 -6.08 17.48
N TYR A 120 9.08 -6.16 16.76
CA TYR A 120 8.95 -5.63 15.42
C TYR A 120 7.61 -4.91 15.26
N THR A 121 7.53 -4.00 14.29
CA THR A 121 6.28 -3.31 13.96
C THR A 121 5.56 -4.00 12.81
N VAL A 122 4.23 -3.97 12.86
CA VAL A 122 3.34 -4.32 11.75
C VAL A 122 2.65 -3.05 11.29
N LEU A 123 2.93 -2.66 10.05
CA LEU A 123 2.36 -1.49 9.39
C LEU A 123 1.17 -1.94 8.56
N THR A 124 -0.02 -1.42 8.85
CA THR A 124 -1.24 -1.75 8.08
C THR A 124 -1.81 -0.50 7.44
N ALA A 125 -1.75 -0.47 6.11
CA ALA A 125 -2.24 0.65 5.31
C ALA A 125 -3.69 0.42 4.88
N TYR A 126 -4.45 1.50 4.83
CA TYR A 126 -5.85 1.52 4.41
C TYR A 126 -6.07 2.64 3.39
N TRP A 127 -6.97 2.40 2.45
CA TRP A 127 -7.48 3.42 1.53
C TRP A 127 -8.96 3.66 1.81
N CYS A 128 -9.43 4.88 1.57
CA CYS A 128 -10.78 5.31 1.90
C CYS A 128 -11.65 5.42 0.65
N THR A 129 -12.71 4.62 0.60
CA THR A 129 -13.68 4.61 -0.50
C THR A 129 -15.03 5.17 -0.05
N ALA A 130 -15.76 5.83 -0.95
CA ALA A 130 -17.09 6.34 -0.62
C ALA A 130 -18.07 5.18 -0.38
N ARG A 131 -18.87 5.27 0.69
CA ARG A 131 -19.92 4.29 0.96
C ARG A 131 -21.00 4.39 -0.10
N ARG A 132 -21.54 3.25 -0.56
CA ARG A 132 -22.60 3.19 -1.58
C ARG A 132 -23.85 4.02 -1.25
N THR A 133 -24.17 4.17 0.03
CA THR A 133 -25.34 4.91 0.52
C THR A 133 -25.08 6.39 0.78
N SER A 134 -23.83 6.85 0.66
CA SER A 134 -23.47 8.23 0.97
C SER A 134 -23.74 9.16 -0.22
N LYS A 135 -24.58 10.17 -0.02
CA LYS A 135 -24.56 11.36 -0.87
C LYS A 135 -23.38 12.21 -0.38
N LEU A 136 -22.30 12.27 -1.14
CA LEU A 136 -21.12 13.06 -0.80
C LEU A 136 -21.46 14.56 -0.97
N ILE A 137 -21.81 15.23 0.13
CA ILE A 137 -22.38 16.59 0.11
C ILE A 137 -21.32 17.72 0.04
N SER A 138 -20.05 17.48 0.41
CA SER A 138 -19.08 18.61 0.49
C SER A 138 -17.61 18.34 0.21
N ASN A 139 -17.14 17.10 0.06
CA ASN A 139 -15.74 16.85 -0.29
C ASN A 139 -15.63 15.85 -1.45
N PRO A 140 -15.07 16.24 -2.62
CA PRO A 140 -14.90 15.34 -3.76
C PRO A 140 -13.87 14.23 -3.49
N GLY A 141 -13.18 14.30 -2.35
CA GLY A 141 -12.12 13.39 -1.96
C GLY A 141 -10.74 13.93 -2.35
N MET A 142 -9.81 13.03 -2.58
CA MET A 142 -8.47 13.27 -3.10
C MET A 142 -8.37 12.72 -4.52
N PHE A 143 -7.44 13.29 -5.28
CA PHE A 143 -7.07 12.86 -6.61
C PHE A 143 -5.79 12.05 -6.58
N TYR A 144 -5.71 11.04 -7.44
CA TYR A 144 -4.57 10.16 -7.59
C TYR A 144 -3.80 10.50 -8.87
N ALA A 145 -2.48 10.46 -8.81
CA ALA A 145 -1.60 10.68 -9.96
C ALA A 145 -0.49 9.62 -10.04
N GLY A 146 -0.83 8.38 -9.71
CA GLY A 146 0.11 7.27 -9.75
C GLY A 146 0.92 7.15 -8.47
N ALA A 147 1.94 6.32 -8.54
CA ALA A 147 2.77 5.94 -7.40
C ALA A 147 4.18 5.59 -7.87
N TYR A 148 5.12 5.55 -6.93
CA TYR A 148 6.48 5.07 -7.16
C TYR A 148 6.99 4.35 -5.91
N ALA A 149 8.02 3.52 -6.05
CA ALA A 149 8.74 2.95 -4.92
C ALA A 149 10.00 3.75 -4.60
N ALA A 150 10.35 3.83 -3.32
CA ALA A 150 11.52 4.57 -2.83
C ALA A 150 12.84 4.10 -3.45
N ASP A 151 12.98 2.79 -3.60
CA ASP A 151 14.13 2.09 -4.15
C ASP A 151 14.23 2.24 -5.68
N GLY A 152 13.11 2.44 -6.37
CA GLY A 152 13.01 2.57 -7.82
C GLY A 152 12.58 1.30 -8.54
N ARG A 153 12.08 0.27 -7.84
CA ARG A 153 11.57 -0.96 -8.50
C ARG A 153 10.35 -0.71 -9.39
N PHE A 154 9.63 0.38 -9.14
CA PHE A 154 8.74 1.00 -10.13
C PHE A 154 8.75 2.52 -9.97
N LEU A 155 8.57 3.22 -11.09
CA LEU A 155 8.56 4.67 -11.19
C LEU A 155 7.13 5.19 -11.37
N ASN A 156 6.92 6.48 -11.15
CA ASN A 156 5.64 7.11 -11.44
C ASN A 156 5.43 7.18 -12.97
N ASP A 157 4.29 6.67 -13.45
CA ASP A 157 4.02 6.57 -14.89
C ASP A 157 3.95 7.93 -15.61
N ILE A 158 3.66 9.03 -14.89
CA ILE A 158 3.57 10.38 -15.46
C ILE A 158 4.94 11.05 -15.48
N THR A 159 5.66 11.07 -14.36
CA THR A 159 6.95 11.76 -14.25
C THR A 159 8.13 10.92 -14.73
N GLN A 160 7.93 9.61 -14.88
CA GLN A 160 8.98 8.62 -15.17
C GLN A 160 10.16 8.72 -14.18
N SER A 161 9.87 9.09 -12.93
CA SER A 161 10.86 9.28 -11.86
C SER A 161 10.29 8.86 -10.49
N LYS A 162 11.12 8.99 -9.45
CA LYS A 162 10.74 8.75 -8.05
C LYS A 162 10.13 9.99 -7.39
N GLU A 163 9.30 10.70 -8.16
CA GLU A 163 8.70 11.98 -7.77
C GLU A 163 7.25 12.07 -8.22
N CYS A 164 6.45 12.81 -7.46
CA CYS A 164 5.08 13.09 -7.82
C CYS A 164 4.98 14.21 -8.86
N PRO A 165 3.96 14.17 -9.75
CA PRO A 165 3.65 15.29 -10.63
C PRO A 165 3.39 16.58 -9.85
N GLU A 166 3.50 17.71 -10.54
CA GLU A 166 3.24 19.02 -9.97
C GLU A 166 1.85 19.07 -9.28
N HIS A 167 1.80 19.70 -8.09
CA HIS A 167 0.61 19.81 -7.24
C HIS A 167 0.10 18.51 -6.60
N PHE A 168 0.84 17.40 -6.73
CA PHE A 168 0.62 16.18 -5.94
C PHE A 168 1.67 16.04 -4.85
N ARG A 169 1.25 15.53 -3.70
CA ARG A 169 2.14 15.25 -2.56
C ARG A 169 2.36 13.74 -2.43
N PRO A 170 3.58 13.30 -2.06
CA PRO A 170 3.88 11.90 -1.84
C PRO A 170 3.39 11.43 -0.46
N TYR A 171 2.68 10.31 -0.42
CA TYR A 171 2.19 9.67 0.80
C TYR A 171 2.71 8.23 0.89
N LYS A 172 3.57 7.98 1.88
CA LYS A 172 4.24 6.71 2.07
C LYS A 172 3.34 5.67 2.73
N VAL A 173 3.08 4.56 2.04
CA VAL A 173 2.38 3.38 2.55
C VAL A 173 3.31 2.16 2.52
N GLY A 174 3.06 1.20 3.41
CA GLY A 174 3.97 0.10 3.67
C GLY A 174 5.37 0.57 4.09
N ARG A 175 6.39 -0.08 3.53
CA ARG A 175 7.81 0.23 3.78
C ARG A 175 8.36 1.33 2.88
N ASP A 176 7.84 1.49 1.67
CA ASP A 176 8.54 2.19 0.58
C ASP A 176 7.65 2.67 -0.58
N ILE A 177 6.36 2.34 -0.61
CA ILE A 177 5.45 2.75 -1.69
C ILE A 177 4.97 4.17 -1.44
N TYR A 178 5.16 5.08 -2.40
CA TYR A 178 4.66 6.44 -2.34
C TYR A 178 3.49 6.64 -3.29
N LEU A 179 2.33 6.99 -2.76
CA LEU A 179 1.15 7.37 -3.52
C LEU A 179 1.12 8.89 -3.74
N CYS A 180 0.92 9.34 -4.98
CA CYS A 180 0.86 10.75 -5.32
C CYS A 180 -0.57 11.26 -5.24
N LEU A 181 -0.89 12.02 -4.18
CA LEU A 181 -2.26 12.46 -3.89
C LEU A 181 -2.37 13.99 -3.81
N SER A 182 -3.52 14.53 -4.22
CA SER A 182 -3.83 15.96 -4.10
C SER A 182 -5.28 16.20 -3.70
N MET A 183 -5.56 17.27 -2.97
CA MET A 183 -6.92 17.75 -2.69
C MET A 183 -7.34 18.90 -3.60
N ASP A 184 -6.40 19.50 -4.34
CA ASP A 184 -6.65 20.69 -5.15
C ASP A 184 -6.92 20.31 -6.61
N LEU A 185 -8.19 20.04 -6.94
CA LEU A 185 -8.61 19.69 -8.30
C LEU A 185 -8.20 20.75 -9.34
N SER A 186 -8.26 22.03 -8.96
CA SER A 186 -8.07 23.14 -9.89
C SER A 186 -6.66 23.13 -10.48
N ARG A 187 -5.66 22.85 -9.63
CA ARG A 187 -4.25 22.79 -10.01
C ARG A 187 -3.81 21.40 -10.47
N ALA A 188 -4.39 20.34 -9.89
CA ALA A 188 -3.99 18.95 -10.13
C ALA A 188 -4.64 18.30 -11.37
N SER A 189 -5.55 19.00 -12.06
CA SER A 189 -6.37 18.45 -13.16
C SER A 189 -5.57 17.75 -14.27
N ARG A 190 -4.40 18.29 -14.64
CA ARG A 190 -3.55 17.73 -15.72
C ARG A 190 -2.86 16.41 -15.34
N GLY A 191 -2.48 16.23 -14.08
CA GLY A 191 -1.78 15.04 -13.58
C GLY A 191 -2.72 13.95 -13.05
N ARG A 192 -4.03 14.22 -12.96
CA ARG A 192 -5.00 13.27 -12.40
C ARG A 192 -5.17 12.04 -13.30
N ILE A 193 -5.06 10.86 -12.68
CA ILE A 193 -5.43 9.58 -13.26
C ILE A 193 -6.84 9.23 -12.76
N PRO A 194 -7.80 8.91 -13.66
CA PRO A 194 -9.08 8.35 -13.25
C PRO A 194 -8.83 7.05 -12.48
N PHE A 195 -9.30 7.01 -11.24
CA PHE A 195 -8.99 5.96 -10.28
C PHE A 195 -10.27 5.36 -9.69
N ALA A 196 -10.32 4.04 -9.60
CA ALA A 196 -11.47 3.26 -9.18
C ALA A 196 -11.15 2.27 -8.06
N GLY A 197 -10.14 2.57 -7.26
CA GLY A 197 -9.82 1.80 -6.07
C GLY A 197 -8.62 0.87 -6.23
N PHE A 198 -8.26 0.28 -5.09
CA PHE A 198 -7.26 -0.75 -4.97
C PHE A 198 -7.90 -2.07 -4.53
N PHE A 199 -7.21 -3.16 -4.76
CA PHE A 199 -7.47 -4.44 -4.11
C PHE A 199 -6.16 -5.23 -3.99
N SER A 200 -6.15 -6.26 -3.18
CA SER A 200 -4.96 -7.08 -2.95
C SER A 200 -5.33 -8.56 -2.82
N CYS A 201 -4.32 -9.39 -2.51
CA CYS A 201 -4.56 -10.79 -2.19
C CYS A 201 -5.46 -10.96 -0.94
N ASP A 202 -5.47 -9.98 -0.03
CA ASP A 202 -6.25 -10.03 1.22
C ASP A 202 -7.62 -9.36 1.09
N SER A 203 -7.71 -8.25 0.36
CA SER A 203 -8.89 -7.39 0.34
C SER A 203 -9.41 -7.16 -1.07
N GLY A 204 -10.72 -7.23 -1.26
CA GLY A 204 -11.37 -6.86 -2.52
C GLY A 204 -11.56 -5.35 -2.71
N ASN A 205 -12.12 -4.97 -3.87
CA ASN A 205 -12.48 -3.60 -4.21
C ASN A 205 -14.01 -3.39 -4.06
N PRO A 206 -14.50 -2.66 -3.04
CA PRO A 206 -15.94 -2.44 -2.84
C PRO A 206 -16.63 -1.64 -3.97
N LEU A 207 -15.85 -0.90 -4.75
CA LEU A 207 -16.34 -0.13 -5.90
C LEU A 207 -16.67 -1.02 -7.09
N SER A 208 -16.19 -2.26 -7.09
CA SER A 208 -16.44 -3.21 -8.14
C SER A 208 -17.79 -3.88 -7.93
N GLU A 209 -18.60 -3.93 -8.97
CA GLU A 209 -19.92 -4.55 -8.93
C GLU A 209 -19.78 -6.07 -8.82
N THR A 210 -20.34 -6.67 -7.76
CA THR A 210 -21.08 -7.93 -7.91
C THR A 210 -22.11 -8.12 -6.79
N SER A 211 -23.20 -8.77 -7.19
CA SER A 211 -24.43 -9.10 -6.48
C SER A 211 -24.23 -9.96 -5.23
N GLY A 212 -24.64 -9.44 -4.07
CA GLY A 212 -25.16 -10.25 -2.96
C GLY A 212 -24.18 -11.04 -2.09
N GLY A 213 -22.85 -10.91 -2.27
CA GLY A 213 -21.85 -11.53 -1.39
C GLY A 213 -21.38 -10.60 -0.26
N LEU A 214 -20.97 -11.19 0.88
CA LEU A 214 -20.38 -10.47 2.03
C LEU A 214 -18.99 -9.89 1.73
N ASP A 215 -18.24 -10.51 0.81
CA ASP A 215 -16.88 -10.09 0.46
C ASP A 215 -16.84 -9.27 -0.84
N ALA A 216 -16.07 -8.19 -0.82
CA ALA A 216 -15.83 -7.37 -2.01
C ALA A 216 -15.03 -8.18 -3.06
N PRO A 217 -15.35 -8.03 -4.36
CA PRO A 217 -14.67 -8.79 -5.41
C PRO A 217 -13.24 -8.28 -5.65
N LYS A 218 -12.32 -9.19 -6.01
CA LYS A 218 -10.91 -8.90 -6.32
C LYS A 218 -10.69 -8.62 -7.82
N HIS A 219 -11.47 -7.68 -8.36
CA HIS A 219 -11.30 -7.17 -9.72
C HIS A 219 -11.72 -5.71 -9.80
N CYS A 220 -11.33 -5.03 -10.88
CA CYS A 220 -11.74 -3.65 -11.12
C CYS A 220 -13.22 -3.53 -11.49
N PRO A 221 -13.85 -2.37 -11.18
CA PRO A 221 -15.15 -2.03 -11.73
C PRO A 221 -15.08 -2.01 -13.26
N LYS A 222 -16.24 -2.11 -13.91
CA LYS A 222 -16.32 -2.01 -15.36
C LYS A 222 -15.69 -0.68 -15.81
N GLU A 223 -15.10 -0.66 -17.01
CA GLU A 223 -14.32 0.45 -17.61
C GLU A 223 -12.93 0.75 -17.04
N PHE A 224 -12.55 0.14 -15.92
CA PHE A 224 -11.23 0.37 -15.35
C PHE A 224 -10.31 -0.80 -15.62
N SER A 225 -9.09 -0.46 -16.01
CA SER A 225 -8.04 -1.42 -16.25
C SER A 225 -7.38 -1.82 -14.95
N GLN A 226 -7.08 -3.10 -14.86
CA GLN A 226 -6.42 -3.68 -13.72
C GLN A 226 -4.92 -3.71 -13.99
N VAL A 227 -4.17 -2.99 -13.16
CA VAL A 227 -2.71 -2.87 -13.24
C VAL A 227 -2.11 -3.29 -11.90
N THR A 228 -1.01 -4.04 -11.94
CA THR A 228 -0.25 -4.34 -10.71
C THR A 228 0.42 -3.07 -10.23
N LEU A 229 0.04 -2.58 -9.06
CA LEU A 229 0.76 -1.49 -8.38
C LEU A 229 2.05 -2.04 -7.79
N ASP A 230 1.99 -3.17 -7.10
CA ASP A 230 3.17 -3.75 -6.48
C ASP A 230 2.99 -5.20 -6.01
N THR A 231 4.06 -5.86 -5.58
CA THR A 231 4.00 -7.11 -4.80
C THR A 231 4.79 -6.93 -3.52
N VAL A 232 4.16 -7.21 -2.38
CA VAL A 232 4.76 -7.08 -1.05
C VAL A 232 4.51 -8.38 -0.29
N ASP A 233 5.58 -9.03 0.16
CA ASP A 233 5.54 -10.26 0.96
C ASP A 233 4.67 -11.35 0.29
N GLY A 234 4.81 -11.54 -1.02
CA GLY A 234 4.05 -12.45 -1.89
C GLY A 234 2.65 -11.97 -2.28
N CYS A 235 2.18 -10.84 -1.74
CA CYS A 235 0.85 -10.31 -1.97
C CYS A 235 0.86 -9.22 -3.05
N ALA A 236 0.22 -9.49 -4.19
CA ALA A 236 0.05 -8.49 -5.23
C ALA A 236 -0.99 -7.44 -4.81
N ILE A 237 -0.61 -6.17 -4.94
CA ILE A 237 -1.47 -4.99 -4.79
C ILE A 237 -1.83 -4.51 -6.18
N MET A 238 -3.12 -4.41 -6.45
CA MET A 238 -3.69 -4.06 -7.74
C MET A 238 -4.36 -2.68 -7.65
N GLN A 239 -4.25 -1.91 -8.73
CA GLN A 239 -4.91 -0.62 -8.89
C GLN A 239 -5.86 -0.65 -10.09
N CYS A 240 -6.98 0.07 -9.96
CA CYS A 240 -7.97 0.23 -11.00
C CYS A 240 -7.89 1.64 -11.56
N VAL A 241 -7.36 1.76 -12.77
CA VAL A 241 -7.11 3.04 -13.43
C VAL A 241 -7.59 3.02 -14.87
N LYS A 242 -7.95 4.17 -15.43
CA LYS A 242 -8.14 4.27 -16.89
C LYS A 242 -6.82 4.64 -17.53
N GLY A 243 -6.48 3.96 -18.63
CA GLY A 243 -5.39 4.40 -19.51
C GLY A 243 -5.65 5.81 -20.03
N ARG A 244 -4.61 6.62 -20.16
CA ARG A 244 -4.69 7.90 -20.90
C ARG A 244 -4.08 7.69 -22.27
N SER A 245 -4.75 8.21 -23.30
CA SER A 245 -4.12 8.47 -24.59
C SER A 245 -2.91 9.39 -24.36
N GLY A 246 -1.70 8.90 -24.63
CA GLY A 246 -0.44 9.65 -24.45
C GLY A 246 0.37 9.32 -23.19
N LEU A 247 -0.12 8.44 -22.29
CA LEU A 247 0.79 7.76 -21.35
C LEU A 247 1.53 6.69 -22.14
N ALA A 248 2.80 6.96 -22.41
CA ALA A 248 3.70 5.99 -23.03
C ALA A 248 3.68 4.69 -22.23
N GLN A 249 3.47 3.59 -22.94
CA GLN A 249 3.85 2.21 -22.64
C GLN A 249 4.24 1.95 -21.18
N ILE A 250 3.42 1.18 -20.44
CA ILE A 250 3.76 0.72 -19.09
C ILE A 250 5.18 0.14 -19.13
N GLN A 251 6.07 0.68 -18.30
CA GLN A 251 7.42 0.14 -18.20
C GLN A 251 7.35 -1.31 -17.74
N VAL A 252 7.98 -2.20 -18.51
CA VAL A 252 8.05 -3.61 -18.17
C VAL A 252 8.78 -3.76 -16.84
N ARG A 253 8.07 -4.28 -15.84
CA ARG A 253 8.63 -4.61 -14.54
C ARG A 253 9.55 -5.81 -14.68
N ARG A 254 10.81 -5.60 -14.35
CA ARG A 254 11.85 -6.62 -14.32
C ARG A 254 11.98 -7.20 -12.91
N PRO A 255 12.27 -8.51 -12.77
CA PRO A 255 12.63 -9.06 -11.48
C PRO A 255 13.97 -8.49 -10.97
N PRO A 256 14.26 -8.58 -9.66
CA PRO A 256 13.39 -9.12 -8.62
C PRO A 256 12.21 -8.19 -8.29
N PHE A 257 11.05 -8.76 -7.97
CA PHE A 257 9.84 -7.98 -7.65
C PHE A 257 9.74 -7.63 -6.16
N GLU A 258 10.54 -8.31 -5.35
CA GLU A 258 10.66 -8.14 -3.91
C GLU A 258 12.14 -8.10 -3.57
N GLU A 259 12.51 -7.28 -2.58
CA GLU A 259 13.83 -7.37 -1.99
C GLU A 259 13.97 -8.72 -1.27
N PRO A 260 15.15 -9.36 -1.31
CA PRO A 260 15.41 -10.50 -0.46
C PRO A 260 15.35 -10.04 1.00
N ASP A 261 14.67 -10.82 1.85
CA ASP A 261 14.70 -10.59 3.30
C ASP A 261 16.16 -10.57 3.76
N TYR A 262 16.61 -9.41 4.23
CA TYR A 262 17.98 -9.18 4.68
C TYR A 262 18.40 -10.13 5.83
N GLU A 263 17.43 -10.77 6.50
CA GLU A 263 17.69 -11.80 7.52
C GLU A 263 18.28 -13.10 6.95
N LEU A 264 18.24 -13.32 5.64
CA LEU A 264 18.82 -14.51 4.99
C LEU A 264 20.20 -14.25 4.36
N VAL A 265 20.73 -13.03 4.45
CA VAL A 265 22.12 -12.76 4.06
C VAL A 265 22.98 -13.02 5.30
N GLU A 266 23.50 -14.24 5.43
CA GLU A 266 24.63 -14.51 6.32
C GLU A 266 25.75 -13.56 5.91
N HIS A 267 25.95 -12.49 6.67
CA HIS A 267 27.15 -11.68 6.54
C HIS A 267 28.30 -12.53 7.06
N PRO A 268 29.29 -12.90 6.22
CA PRO A 268 30.48 -13.55 6.72
C PRO A 268 31.13 -12.59 7.72
N VAL A 269 31.33 -13.08 8.94
CA VAL A 269 32.08 -12.37 9.97
C VAL A 269 33.50 -12.20 9.43
N THR A 270 33.85 -10.97 9.05
CA THR A 270 35.24 -10.54 8.80
C THR A 270 35.90 -10.13 10.11
#